data_AF-A0A8S2NE84-F1
#
_entry.id   AF-A0A8S2NE84-F1
#
_cell.length_a   1.000
_cell.length_b   1.000
_cell.length_c   1.000
_cell.angle_alpha   90.00
_cell.angle_beta   90.00
_cell.angle_gamma   90.00
#
_symmetry.space_group_name_H-M   'P 1'
#
loop_
_entity.id
_entity.type
_entity.pdbx_description
1 polymer ?
#
loop_
_entity_poly.entity_id
_entity_poly.type
_entity_poly.pdbx_seq_one_letter_code
_entity_poly.pdbx_strand_id
1 'polypeptide(L)'
;MQTNSQLSNATFLTCMFQLIENNYNDDELVMTTIKFLLSYNLRFDYPNTNPVILTLIRINEQISCRQLIERLILLFNRNIDPIEQKTTNSVIKFFSDLFDDQKNASDIILFDSDRRLMIEIISRELTDRSCTDKITTAYLSLLELIFRKKTITHETCTRFDELQQSFQSYLSTEHCLNENHFIINEIIQQHNCFSLV
;
A
#
# COMPACT_ATOMS: atom_id res chain seq x y z
N MET A 1 26.62 -26.69 -26.76
CA MET A 1 25.51 -26.75 -25.79
C MET A 1 25.24 -25.33 -25.32
N GLN A 2 24.20 -24.68 -25.84
CA GLN A 2 23.75 -23.39 -25.31
C GLN A 2 23.16 -23.67 -23.92
N THR A 3 23.82 -23.18 -22.88
CA THR A 3 23.23 -23.11 -21.55
C THR A 3 22.01 -22.22 -21.67
N ASN A 4 20.80 -22.78 -21.49
CA ASN A 4 19.59 -21.99 -21.25
C ASN A 4 19.89 -21.09 -20.06
N SER A 5 20.27 -19.83 -20.31
CA SER A 5 20.50 -18.86 -19.26
C SER A 5 19.17 -18.63 -18.58
N GLN A 6 18.98 -19.22 -17.40
CA GLN A 6 17.79 -18.97 -16.60
C GLN A 6 17.66 -17.46 -16.40
N LEU A 7 16.54 -16.91 -16.86
CA LEU A 7 16.26 -15.50 -16.71
C LEU A 7 16.20 -15.20 -15.21
N SER A 8 17.02 -14.25 -14.73
CA SER A 8 16.97 -13.87 -13.32
C SER A 8 15.61 -13.26 -12.97
N ASN A 9 15.12 -13.46 -11.75
CA ASN A 9 13.87 -12.83 -11.27
C ASN A 9 13.88 -11.32 -11.54
N ALA A 10 15.02 -10.67 -11.34
CA ALA A 10 15.14 -9.24 -11.53
C ALA A 10 15.03 -8.84 -13.02
N THR A 11 15.54 -9.63 -13.95
CA THR A 11 15.38 -9.37 -15.40
C THR A 11 13.94 -9.56 -15.83
N PHE A 12 13.31 -10.64 -15.37
CA PHE A 12 11.91 -10.92 -15.67
C PHE A 12 10.97 -9.83 -15.15
N LEU A 13 11.13 -9.43 -13.88
CA LEU A 13 10.33 -8.37 -13.27
C LEU A 13 10.56 -7.02 -13.97
N THR A 14 11.80 -6.70 -14.37
CA THR A 14 12.08 -5.52 -15.19
C THR A 14 11.26 -5.53 -16.49
N CYS A 15 11.18 -6.66 -17.20
CA CYS A 15 10.32 -6.77 -18.38
C CYS A 15 8.84 -6.56 -18.03
N MET A 16 8.35 -7.07 -16.90
CA MET A 16 6.96 -6.87 -16.47
C MET A 16 6.65 -5.38 -16.20
N PHE A 17 7.54 -4.66 -15.52
CA PHE A 17 7.37 -3.22 -15.30
C PHE A 17 7.40 -2.46 -16.63
N GLN A 18 8.34 -2.78 -17.53
CA GLN A 18 8.40 -2.18 -18.87
C GLN A 18 7.15 -2.46 -19.70
N LEU A 19 6.54 -3.65 -19.58
CA LEU A 19 5.28 -3.96 -20.26
C LEU A 19 4.15 -3.03 -19.79
N ILE A 20 4.07 -2.75 -18.49
CA ILE A 20 3.06 -1.84 -17.94
C ILE A 20 3.30 -0.41 -18.43
N GLU A 21 4.54 0.08 -18.31
CA GLU A 21 4.84 1.49 -18.60
C GLU A 21 4.82 1.82 -20.10
N ASN A 22 5.13 0.85 -20.97
CA ASN A 22 5.21 1.09 -22.43
C ASN A 22 3.91 0.79 -23.18
N ASN A 23 2.92 0.11 -22.57
CA ASN A 23 1.70 -0.32 -23.27
C ASN A 23 0.43 0.29 -22.65
N TYR A 24 0.46 1.58 -22.31
CA TYR A 24 -0.63 2.28 -21.60
C TYR A 24 -2.00 2.24 -22.30
N ASN A 25 -2.06 1.94 -23.61
CA ASN A 25 -3.30 1.83 -24.37
C ASN A 25 -3.92 0.42 -24.36
N ASP A 26 -3.18 -0.60 -23.91
CA ASP A 26 -3.66 -1.98 -23.83
C ASP A 26 -4.04 -2.32 -22.39
N ASP A 27 -5.26 -1.94 -22.02
CA ASP A 27 -5.78 -2.13 -20.67
C ASP A 27 -5.78 -3.60 -20.23
N GLU A 28 -6.03 -4.55 -21.13
CA GLU A 28 -6.08 -5.97 -20.80
C GLU A 28 -4.69 -6.52 -20.48
N LEU A 29 -3.70 -6.20 -21.32
CA LEU A 29 -2.31 -6.59 -21.10
C LEU A 29 -1.76 -5.98 -19.81
N VAL A 30 -1.97 -4.67 -19.62
CA VAL A 30 -1.50 -3.95 -18.43
C VAL A 30 -2.13 -4.55 -17.17
N MET A 31 -3.45 -4.74 -17.14
CA MET A 31 -4.13 -5.29 -15.97
C MET A 31 -3.75 -6.74 -15.68
N THR A 32 -3.52 -7.56 -16.71
CA THR A 32 -3.02 -8.93 -16.55
C THR A 32 -1.62 -8.93 -15.94
N THR A 33 -0.76 -8.01 -16.39
CA THR A 33 0.60 -7.86 -15.86
C THR A 33 0.60 -7.36 -14.41
N ILE A 34 -0.28 -6.41 -14.06
CA ILE A 34 -0.49 -5.95 -12.68
C ILE A 34 -0.96 -7.10 -11.79
N LYS A 35 -1.94 -7.91 -12.24
CA LYS A 35 -2.40 -9.10 -11.50
C LYS A 35 -1.25 -10.08 -11.27
N PHE A 36 -0.43 -10.31 -12.29
CA PHE A 36 0.75 -11.14 -12.13
C PHE A 36 1.69 -10.58 -11.05
N LEU A 37 2.03 -9.28 -11.10
CA LEU A 37 2.92 -8.66 -10.12
C LEU A 37 2.35 -8.73 -8.69
N LEU A 38 1.07 -8.42 -8.52
CA LEU A 38 0.40 -8.47 -7.22
C LEU A 38 0.36 -9.89 -6.65
N SER A 39 -0.03 -10.87 -7.45
CA SER A 39 -0.03 -12.28 -7.02
C SER A 39 1.37 -12.80 -6.72
N TYR A 40 2.38 -12.38 -7.48
CA TYR A 40 3.78 -12.72 -7.22
C TYR A 40 4.27 -12.05 -5.92
N ASN A 41 3.90 -10.79 -5.69
CA ASN A 41 4.24 -10.02 -4.49
C ASN A 41 3.71 -10.66 -3.20
N LEU A 42 2.52 -11.28 -3.24
CA LEU A 42 1.91 -11.96 -2.09
C LEU A 42 2.75 -13.11 -1.52
N ARG A 43 3.73 -13.62 -2.26
CA ARG A 43 4.56 -14.76 -1.85
C ARG A 43 5.71 -14.38 -0.90
N PHE A 44 5.91 -13.09 -0.62
CA PHE A 44 7.04 -12.59 0.15
C PHE A 44 6.56 -11.92 1.43
N ASP A 45 7.07 -12.37 2.58
CA ASP A 45 6.69 -11.80 3.88
C ASP A 45 7.56 -10.59 4.28
N TYR A 46 8.74 -10.44 3.66
CA TYR A 46 9.74 -9.43 4.05
C TYR A 46 10.05 -8.47 2.90
N PRO A 47 9.63 -7.19 3.00
CA PRO A 47 9.81 -6.19 1.94
C PRO A 47 11.25 -5.98 1.49
N ASN A 48 12.20 -5.99 2.44
CA ASN A 48 13.63 -5.78 2.17
C ASN A 48 14.28 -6.86 1.29
N THR A 49 13.63 -8.01 1.18
CA THR A 49 14.06 -9.14 0.32
C THR A 49 13.09 -9.40 -0.82
N ASN A 50 12.04 -8.60 -0.94
CA ASN A 50 10.99 -8.77 -1.92
C ASN A 50 11.50 -8.33 -3.30
N PRO A 51 11.70 -9.27 -4.25
CA PRO A 51 12.25 -8.94 -5.56
C PRO A 51 11.36 -7.99 -6.37
N VAL A 52 10.05 -7.93 -6.10
CA VAL A 52 9.13 -6.98 -6.75
C VAL A 52 9.50 -5.55 -6.35
N ILE A 53 9.56 -5.27 -5.04
CA ILE A 53 9.89 -3.94 -4.50
C ILE A 53 11.31 -3.55 -4.89
N LEU A 54 12.28 -4.44 -4.70
CA LEU A 54 13.68 -4.18 -5.05
C LEU A 54 13.88 -3.89 -6.54
N THR A 55 13.15 -4.60 -7.41
CA THR A 55 13.23 -4.36 -8.86
C THR A 55 12.49 -3.09 -9.25
N LEU A 56 11.37 -2.77 -8.60
CA LEU A 56 10.62 -1.53 -8.80
C LEU A 56 11.48 -0.30 -8.49
N ILE A 57 12.19 -0.29 -7.35
CA ILE A 57 13.12 0.80 -7.01
C ILE A 57 14.15 1.00 -8.12
N ARG A 58 14.83 -0.09 -8.52
CA ARG A 58 15.89 -0.05 -9.52
C ARG A 58 15.40 0.41 -10.89
N ILE A 59 14.25 -0.09 -11.33
CA ILE A 59 13.73 0.23 -12.67
C ILE A 59 13.14 1.64 -12.71
N ASN A 60 12.62 2.16 -11.60
CA ASN A 60 12.12 3.53 -11.51
C ASN A 60 13.20 4.59 -11.78
N GLU A 61 14.46 4.28 -11.46
CA GLU A 61 15.62 5.12 -11.80
C GLU A 61 15.89 5.19 -13.31
N GLN A 62 15.43 4.19 -14.08
CA GLN A 62 15.68 4.07 -15.52
C GLN A 62 14.47 4.53 -16.33
N ILE A 63 13.26 4.16 -15.90
CA ILE A 63 11.99 4.54 -16.49
C ILE A 63 10.99 4.86 -15.38
N SER A 64 10.22 5.94 -15.53
CA SER A 64 9.19 6.28 -14.55
C SER A 64 8.13 5.17 -14.47
N CYS A 65 7.90 4.62 -13.28
CA CYS A 65 6.90 3.57 -13.04
C CYS A 65 5.50 4.14 -12.74
N ARG A 66 5.14 5.24 -13.42
CA ARG A 66 3.98 6.05 -13.06
C ARG A 66 2.66 5.37 -13.42
N GLN A 67 2.59 4.68 -14.55
CA GLN A 67 1.38 3.98 -14.98
C GLN A 67 1.00 2.89 -13.97
N LEU A 68 1.99 2.13 -13.48
CA LEU A 68 1.77 1.15 -12.42
C LEU A 68 1.17 1.82 -11.17
N ILE A 69 1.80 2.88 -10.68
CA ILE A 69 1.36 3.54 -9.43
C ILE A 69 -0.03 4.14 -9.57
N GLU A 70 -0.36 4.79 -10.69
CA GLU A 70 -1.70 5.33 -10.93
C GLU A 70 -2.76 4.24 -10.94
N ARG A 71 -2.48 3.11 -11.61
CA ARG A 71 -3.40 1.97 -11.66
C ARG A 71 -3.58 1.33 -10.30
N LEU A 72 -2.50 1.18 -9.51
CA LEU A 72 -2.59 0.65 -8.15
C LEU A 72 -3.36 1.58 -7.21
N ILE A 73 -3.14 2.89 -7.27
CA ILE A 73 -3.91 3.88 -6.50
C ILE A 73 -5.38 3.86 -6.94
N LEU A 74 -5.67 3.69 -8.23
CA LEU A 74 -7.05 3.57 -8.71
C LEU A 74 -7.75 2.31 -8.17
N LEU A 75 -7.06 1.16 -8.16
CA LEU A 75 -7.56 -0.07 -7.55
C LEU A 75 -7.82 0.11 -6.05
N PHE A 76 -6.86 0.73 -5.35
CA PHE A 76 -6.95 1.05 -3.94
C PHE A 76 -8.14 1.96 -3.62
N ASN A 77 -8.33 3.04 -4.39
CA ASN A 77 -9.46 3.96 -4.24
C ASN A 77 -10.81 3.27 -4.50
N ARG A 78 -10.86 2.26 -5.37
CA ARG A 78 -12.07 1.50 -5.69
C ARG A 78 -12.31 0.33 -4.73
N ASN A 79 -11.40 0.08 -3.79
CA ASN A 79 -11.39 -1.10 -2.91
C ASN A 79 -11.47 -2.43 -3.68
N ILE A 80 -10.87 -2.48 -4.88
CA ILE A 80 -10.85 -3.68 -5.71
C ILE A 80 -9.51 -4.39 -5.52
N ASP A 81 -9.55 -5.61 -4.98
CA ASP A 81 -8.42 -6.53 -5.06
C ASP A 81 -8.53 -7.37 -6.33
N PRO A 82 -7.70 -7.16 -7.35
CA PRO A 82 -7.81 -7.89 -8.61
C PRO A 82 -7.39 -9.36 -8.51
N ILE A 83 -6.85 -9.80 -7.36
CA ILE A 83 -6.48 -11.19 -7.07
C ILE A 83 -7.56 -11.92 -6.27
N GLU A 84 -8.43 -11.18 -5.57
CA GLU A 84 -9.55 -11.71 -4.78
C GLU A 84 -9.14 -12.83 -3.80
N GLN A 85 -7.92 -12.78 -3.26
CA GLN A 85 -7.49 -13.74 -2.25
C GLN A 85 -8.13 -13.43 -0.90
N LYS A 86 -8.85 -14.42 -0.33
CA LYS A 86 -9.67 -14.24 0.87
C LYS A 86 -8.91 -13.80 2.13
N THR A 87 -7.59 -13.97 2.18
CA THR A 87 -6.79 -13.74 3.39
C THR A 87 -6.08 -12.39 3.43
N THR A 88 -5.67 -11.86 2.28
CA THR A 88 -4.80 -10.68 2.21
C THR A 88 -5.12 -9.88 0.95
N ASN A 89 -5.49 -8.61 1.12
CA ASN A 89 -5.72 -7.73 -0.02
C ASN A 89 -4.38 -7.43 -0.71
N SER A 90 -4.25 -7.85 -1.97
CA SER A 90 -2.97 -7.79 -2.69
C SER A 90 -2.45 -6.37 -2.92
N VAL A 91 -3.36 -5.39 -3.10
CA VAL A 91 -3.02 -3.98 -3.32
C VAL A 91 -2.56 -3.33 -2.01
N ILE A 92 -3.29 -3.55 -0.91
CA ILE A 92 -2.89 -3.06 0.42
C ILE A 92 -1.54 -3.65 0.81
N LYS A 93 -1.34 -4.95 0.56
CA LYS A 93 -0.09 -5.64 0.84
C LYS A 93 1.07 -5.04 0.04
N PHE A 94 0.88 -4.80 -1.26
CA PHE A 94 1.89 -4.16 -2.10
C PHE A 94 2.31 -2.78 -1.57
N PHE A 95 1.34 -1.93 -1.21
CA PHE A 95 1.65 -0.64 -0.62
C PHE A 95 2.31 -0.76 0.75
N SER A 96 1.89 -1.72 1.58
CA SER A 96 2.51 -1.98 2.89
C SER A 96 3.99 -2.33 2.71
N ASP A 97 4.32 -3.22 1.77
CA ASP A 97 5.72 -3.53 1.48
C ASP A 97 6.50 -2.30 1.00
N LEU A 98 5.87 -1.42 0.22
CA LEU A 98 6.50 -0.22 -0.30
C LEU A 98 6.85 0.78 0.81
N PHE A 99 6.00 0.91 1.83
CA PHE A 99 6.23 1.81 2.97
C PHE A 99 7.12 1.20 4.06
N ASP A 100 7.11 -0.12 4.24
CA ASP A 100 7.91 -0.82 5.25
C ASP A 100 9.34 -1.15 4.78
N ASP A 101 9.66 -0.92 3.50
CA ASP A 101 11.00 -1.13 2.96
C ASP A 101 12.04 -0.14 3.52
N GLN A 102 13.20 -0.68 3.93
CA GLN A 102 14.31 0.07 4.54
C GLN A 102 15.08 0.93 3.54
N LYS A 103 14.90 0.76 2.24
CA LYS A 103 15.54 1.57 1.20
C LYS A 103 14.71 2.80 0.84
N ASN A 104 13.70 3.14 1.66
CA ASN A 104 12.80 4.25 1.44
C ASN A 104 12.10 4.16 0.07
N ALA A 105 11.69 2.95 -0.32
CA ALA A 105 11.03 2.70 -1.60
C ALA A 105 9.83 3.63 -1.81
N SER A 106 9.01 3.84 -0.78
CA SER A 106 7.90 4.80 -0.84
C SER A 106 8.35 6.20 -1.24
N ASP A 107 9.50 6.69 -0.78
CA ASP A 107 10.02 8.04 -1.06
C ASP A 107 10.55 8.18 -2.48
N ILE A 108 11.07 7.09 -3.03
CA ILE A 108 11.57 7.01 -4.41
C ILE A 108 10.41 6.92 -5.41
N ILE A 109 9.36 6.17 -5.06
CA ILE A 109 8.30 5.77 -5.99
C ILE A 109 7.08 6.69 -5.96
N LEU A 110 6.66 7.16 -4.77
CA LEU A 110 5.42 7.91 -4.61
C LEU A 110 5.66 9.41 -4.57
N PHE A 111 4.75 10.17 -5.15
CA PHE A 111 4.68 11.61 -4.94
C PHE A 111 3.95 11.95 -3.65
N ASP A 112 4.15 13.16 -3.16
CA ASP A 112 3.44 13.65 -1.98
C ASP A 112 1.92 13.71 -2.18
N SER A 113 1.48 13.98 -3.41
CA SER A 113 0.07 13.91 -3.78
C SER A 113 -0.50 12.50 -3.67
N ASP A 114 0.28 11.48 -4.03
CA ASP A 114 -0.13 10.07 -3.91
C ASP A 114 -0.32 9.70 -2.44
N ARG A 115 0.66 10.04 -1.58
CA ARG A 115 0.57 9.77 -0.15
C ARG A 115 -0.64 10.45 0.49
N ARG A 116 -0.88 11.72 0.16
CA ARG A 116 -2.07 12.46 0.65
C ARG A 116 -3.35 11.78 0.19
N LEU A 117 -3.46 11.43 -1.08
CA LEU A 117 -4.63 10.72 -1.62
C LEU A 117 -4.83 9.36 -0.93
N MET A 118 -3.75 8.61 -0.66
CA MET A 118 -3.84 7.35 0.07
C MET A 118 -4.36 7.55 1.49
N ILE A 119 -3.90 8.57 2.22
CA ILE A 119 -4.43 8.91 3.55
C ILE A 119 -5.93 9.23 3.45
N GLU A 120 -6.35 10.04 2.47
CA GLU A 120 -7.77 10.35 2.26
C GLU A 120 -8.64 9.11 1.99
N ILE A 121 -8.12 8.18 1.18
CA ILE A 121 -8.78 6.90 0.91
C ILE A 121 -8.87 6.08 2.20
N ILE A 122 -7.77 5.93 2.94
CA ILE A 122 -7.76 5.15 4.18
C ILE A 122 -8.73 5.74 5.21
N SER A 123 -8.69 7.06 5.42
CA SER A 123 -9.61 7.75 6.32
C SER A 123 -11.07 7.50 5.93
N ARG A 124 -11.40 7.47 4.63
CA ARG A 124 -12.74 7.07 4.15
C ARG A 124 -13.11 5.67 4.60
N GLU A 125 -12.22 4.72 4.31
CA GLU A 125 -12.49 3.32 4.54
C GLU A 125 -12.64 3.01 6.02
N LEU A 126 -11.88 3.68 6.89
CA LEU A 126 -12.01 3.50 8.34
C LEU A 126 -13.31 4.10 8.88
N THR A 127 -13.82 5.20 8.33
CA THR A 127 -15.12 5.74 8.74
C THR A 127 -16.27 4.79 8.38
N ASP A 128 -16.19 4.11 7.23
CA ASP A 128 -17.28 3.29 6.71
C ASP A 128 -17.24 1.82 7.17
N ARG A 129 -16.11 1.34 7.73
CA ARG A 129 -15.90 -0.08 8.06
C ARG A 129 -16.06 -0.39 9.55
N SER A 130 -16.34 -1.66 9.83
CA SER A 130 -16.39 -2.18 11.19
C SER A 130 -14.97 -2.37 11.74
N CYS A 131 -14.80 -2.08 13.03
CA CYS A 131 -13.59 -2.37 13.78
C CYS A 131 -13.35 -3.89 14.01
N THR A 132 -14.30 -4.73 13.61
CA THR A 132 -14.22 -6.20 13.66
C THR A 132 -13.70 -6.82 12.35
N ASP A 133 -13.57 -6.02 11.29
CA ASP A 133 -13.17 -6.52 9.97
C ASP A 133 -11.64 -6.60 9.85
N LYS A 134 -11.12 -7.73 9.37
CA LYS A 134 -9.67 -7.91 9.15
C LYS A 134 -9.08 -6.93 8.13
N ILE A 135 -9.90 -6.46 7.19
CA ILE A 135 -9.46 -5.46 6.21
C ILE A 135 -9.23 -4.10 6.88
N THR A 136 -9.98 -3.76 7.94
CA THR A 136 -9.76 -2.58 8.77
C THR A 136 -8.39 -2.62 9.41
N THR A 137 -7.97 -3.79 9.91
CA THR A 137 -6.60 -4.00 10.41
C THR A 137 -5.56 -3.72 9.34
N ALA A 138 -5.77 -4.21 8.11
CA ALA A 138 -4.83 -3.97 7.02
C ALA A 138 -4.73 -2.48 6.64
N TYR A 139 -5.85 -1.74 6.64
CA TYR A 139 -5.84 -0.29 6.43
C TYR A 139 -5.14 0.46 7.57
N LEU A 140 -5.39 0.10 8.83
CA LEU A 140 -4.73 0.69 9.99
C LEU A 140 -3.22 0.43 9.96
N SER A 141 -2.78 -0.79 9.64
CA SER A 141 -1.35 -1.13 9.50
C SER A 141 -0.69 -0.31 8.39
N LEU A 142 -1.34 -0.18 7.23
CA LEU A 142 -0.81 0.65 6.14
C LEU A 142 -0.76 2.13 6.55
N LEU A 143 -1.77 2.62 7.26
CA LEU A 143 -1.81 4.00 7.74
C LEU A 143 -0.66 4.30 8.71
N GLU A 144 -0.41 3.39 9.65
CA GLU A 144 0.70 3.48 10.60
C GLU A 144 2.06 3.56 9.88
N LEU A 145 2.27 2.71 8.85
CA LEU A 145 3.47 2.74 8.03
C LEU A 145 3.65 4.08 7.28
N ILE A 146 2.56 4.65 6.74
CA ILE A 146 2.60 5.96 6.08
C ILE A 146 2.99 7.05 7.08
N PHE A 147 2.43 7.00 8.29
CA PHE A 147 2.61 8.00 9.33
C PHE A 147 4.01 7.97 9.96
N ARG A 148 4.65 6.80 10.06
CA ARG A 148 6.07 6.68 10.43
C ARG A 148 7.00 7.52 9.55
N LYS A 149 6.65 7.69 8.27
CA LYS A 149 7.46 8.43 7.29
C LYS A 149 7.08 9.91 7.21
N LYS A 150 5.88 10.30 7.68
CA LYS A 150 5.36 11.66 7.52
C LYS A 150 4.47 12.09 8.68
N THR A 151 4.81 13.22 9.28
CA THR A 151 3.97 13.84 10.32
C THR A 151 2.61 14.23 9.73
N ILE A 152 1.55 13.83 10.44
CA ILE A 152 0.18 14.21 10.12
C ILE A 152 -0.11 15.58 10.68
N THR A 153 -0.69 16.41 9.83
CA THR A 153 -1.33 17.66 10.19
C THR A 153 -2.69 17.76 9.50
N HIS A 154 -3.54 18.66 9.97
CA HIS A 154 -4.80 19.02 9.29
C HIS A 154 -4.57 19.50 7.83
N GLU A 155 -3.36 19.96 7.48
CA GLU A 155 -3.02 20.34 6.11
C GLU A 155 -2.72 19.12 5.21
N THR A 156 -2.26 18.03 5.80
CA THR A 156 -1.90 16.79 5.08
C THR A 156 -3.02 15.75 5.04
N CYS A 157 -4.00 15.87 5.94
CA CYS A 157 -5.17 15.00 6.04
C CYS A 157 -6.40 15.89 6.24
N THR A 158 -7.17 16.11 5.19
CA THR A 158 -8.39 16.94 5.25
C THR A 158 -9.49 16.30 6.08
N ARG A 159 -9.48 14.96 6.15
CA ARG A 159 -10.42 14.16 6.96
C ARG A 159 -9.87 13.78 8.33
N PHE A 160 -8.96 14.59 8.88
CA PHE A 160 -8.33 14.32 10.17
C PHE A 160 -9.35 14.12 11.29
N ASP A 161 -10.37 14.99 11.36
CA ASP A 161 -11.39 14.92 12.42
C ASP A 161 -12.22 13.63 12.32
N GLU A 162 -12.58 13.20 11.11
CA GLU A 162 -13.32 11.96 10.87
C GLU A 162 -12.47 10.73 11.22
N LEU A 163 -11.18 10.76 10.88
CA LEU A 163 -10.24 9.72 11.24
C LEU A 163 -10.11 9.61 12.77
N GLN A 164 -9.99 10.74 13.46
CA GLN A 164 -9.92 10.79 14.92
C GLN A 164 -11.21 10.25 15.56
N GLN A 165 -12.38 10.63 15.05
CA GLN A 165 -13.66 10.08 15.52
C GLN A 165 -13.74 8.57 15.30
N SER A 166 -13.24 8.08 14.16
CA SER A 166 -13.18 6.64 13.87
C SER A 166 -12.29 5.91 14.88
N PHE A 167 -11.13 6.47 15.22
CA PHE A 167 -10.25 5.91 16.26
C PHE A 167 -10.94 5.86 17.63
N GLN A 168 -11.59 6.93 18.06
CA GLN A 168 -12.33 6.97 19.33
C GLN A 168 -13.48 5.95 19.36
N SER A 169 -14.23 5.83 18.26
CA SER A 169 -15.29 4.83 18.09
C SER A 169 -14.74 3.41 18.20
N TYR A 170 -13.62 3.13 17.53
CA TYR A 170 -13.00 1.80 17.56
C TYR A 170 -12.46 1.46 18.95
N LEU A 171 -11.77 2.39 19.63
CA LEU A 171 -11.23 2.21 20.97
C LEU A 171 -12.31 1.99 22.04
N SER A 172 -13.49 2.59 21.87
CA SER A 172 -14.63 2.42 22.79
C SER A 172 -15.47 1.18 22.50
N THR A 173 -15.24 0.48 21.38
CA THR A 173 -16.00 -0.72 21.01
C THR A 173 -15.39 -1.98 21.63
N GLU A 174 -16.13 -2.66 22.52
CA GLU A 174 -15.67 -3.87 23.24
C GLU A 174 -15.30 -5.06 22.33
N HIS A 175 -15.95 -5.18 21.18
CA HIS A 175 -15.73 -6.30 20.24
C HIS A 175 -14.74 -5.98 19.12
N CYS A 176 -14.08 -4.82 19.16
CA CYS A 176 -13.03 -4.47 18.23
C CYS A 176 -11.89 -5.50 18.27
N LEU A 177 -11.25 -5.75 17.13
CA LEU A 177 -10.06 -6.58 17.10
C LEU A 177 -8.95 -5.95 17.94
N ASN A 178 -8.32 -6.74 18.80
CA ASN A 178 -7.23 -6.26 19.66
C ASN A 178 -6.08 -5.66 18.85
N GLU A 179 -5.80 -6.19 17.65
CA GLU A 179 -4.79 -5.62 16.76
C GLU A 179 -5.12 -4.19 16.35
N ASN A 180 -6.41 -3.88 16.12
CA ASN A 180 -6.85 -2.54 15.74
C ASN A 180 -6.63 -1.56 16.90
N HIS A 181 -7.00 -1.94 18.13
CA HIS A 181 -6.71 -1.13 19.32
C HIS A 181 -5.22 -0.89 19.48
N PHE A 182 -4.39 -1.92 19.32
CA PHE A 182 -2.94 -1.79 19.42
C PHE A 182 -2.39 -0.78 18.40
N ILE A 183 -2.72 -0.95 17.11
CA ILE A 183 -2.21 -0.07 16.04
C ILE A 183 -2.68 1.38 16.24
N ILE A 184 -3.94 1.59 16.62
CA ILE A 184 -4.48 2.94 16.87
C ILE A 184 -3.72 3.61 18.02
N ASN A 185 -3.51 2.89 19.12
CA ASN A 185 -2.76 3.44 20.25
C ASN A 185 -1.31 3.76 19.87
N GLU A 186 -0.65 2.93 19.07
CA GLU A 186 0.69 3.23 18.53
C GLU A 186 0.69 4.51 17.69
N ILE A 187 -0.26 4.67 16.77
CA ILE A 187 -0.41 5.89 15.96
C ILE A 187 -0.58 7.12 16.86
N ILE A 188 -1.47 7.05 17.86
CA ILE A 188 -1.74 8.18 18.76
C ILE A 188 -0.50 8.54 19.59
N GLN A 189 0.23 7.55 20.10
CA GLN A 189 1.46 7.78 20.87
C GLN A 189 2.57 8.42 20.03
N GLN A 190 2.68 8.04 18.76
CA GLN A 190 3.67 8.59 17.84
C GLN A 190 3.29 9.99 17.33
N HIS A 191 2.00 10.33 17.35
CA HIS A 191 1.47 11.57 16.77
C HIS A 191 0.58 12.36 17.74
N ASN A 192 1.18 13.36 18.40
CA ASN A 192 0.52 14.26 19.36
C ASN A 192 -0.67 15.08 18.82
N CYS A 193 -0.96 15.01 17.51
CA CYS A 193 -2.09 15.72 16.91
C CYS A 193 -3.44 15.05 17.20
N PHE A 194 -3.47 13.76 17.57
CA PHE A 194 -4.70 13.10 17.98
C PHE A 194 -5.01 13.40 19.45
N SER A 195 -6.17 13.99 19.74
CA SER A 195 -6.66 14.15 21.11
C SER A 195 -7.52 12.95 21.52
N LEU A 196 -7.04 12.20 22.51
CA LEU A 196 -7.88 11.29 23.27
C LEU A 196 -8.72 12.15 24.23
N VAL A 197 -10.04 12.13 24.05
CA VAL A 197 -10.99 12.66 25.05
C VAL A 197 -11.16 11.64 26.16
#